data_AF-A0A3P8RAR1-F1
#
_entry.id   AF-A0A3P8RAR1-F1
#
_cell.length_a   1.000
_cell.length_b   1.000
_cell.length_c   1.000
_cell.angle_alpha   90.00
_cell.angle_beta   90.00
_cell.angle_gamma   90.00
#
_symmetry.space_group_name_H-M   'P 1'
#
loop_
_entity.id
_entity.type
_entity.pdbx_description
1 polymer ?
#
loop_
_entity_poly.entity_id
_entity_poly.type
_entity_poly.pdbx_seq_one_letter_code
_entity_poly.pdbx_strand_id
1 'polypeptide(L)'
;MGILRIMMLPKIQLLAVLAFGVAMLLIENQIQKLDESRAKLERTIARHEVAEVEQRHSEYGGGREVSPIVENDDTVIIYNRVPKTASTSFTNIAYDLCGKNRFHVLHINTTKNNPVMSLQDQERGQ
;
A
#
# COMPACT_ATOMS: atom_id res chain seq x y z
N MET A 1 14.24 54.33 1.29
CA MET A 1 13.80 53.09 1.98
C MET A 1 13.13 53.48 3.29
N GLY A 2 11.90 53.96 3.21
CA GLY A 2 11.16 54.45 4.37
C GLY A 2 9.68 54.32 4.06
N ILE A 3 9.11 53.19 4.48
CA ILE A 3 7.70 52.97 4.82
C ILE A 3 6.77 53.93 4.10
N LEU A 4 6.45 53.62 2.84
CA LEU A 4 5.52 54.37 2.03
C LEU A 4 4.13 54.22 2.65
N ARG A 5 3.81 55.15 3.55
CA ARG A 5 2.47 55.54 4.05
C ARG A 5 1.36 54.60 3.58
N ILE A 6 1.05 53.62 4.40
CA ILE A 6 -0.26 52.95 4.43
C ILE A 6 -1.26 54.00 4.93
N MET A 7 -1.57 54.99 4.08
CA MET A 7 -2.76 55.84 4.19
C MET A 7 -3.78 55.30 3.19
N MET A 8 -4.23 54.07 3.40
CA MET A 8 -5.49 53.65 2.81
C MET A 8 -6.58 54.37 3.58
N LEU A 9 -7.47 55.07 2.88
CA LEU A 9 -8.68 55.67 3.48
C LEU A 9 -9.35 54.59 4.36
N PRO A 10 -9.84 54.90 5.57
CA PRO A 10 -10.41 53.90 6.49
C PRO A 10 -11.46 52.98 5.83
N LYS A 11 -12.13 53.48 4.80
CA LYS A 11 -13.08 52.76 3.93
C LYS A 11 -12.44 51.61 3.14
N ILE A 12 -11.22 51.76 2.64
CA ILE A 12 -10.49 50.73 1.88
C ILE A 12 -9.99 49.62 2.81
N GLN A 13 -9.53 49.98 4.02
CA GLN A 13 -9.16 48.99 5.04
C GLN A 13 -10.37 48.15 5.46
N LEU A 14 -11.53 48.80 5.67
CA LEU A 14 -12.77 48.10 5.97
C LEU A 14 -13.19 47.14 4.84
N LEU A 15 -13.07 47.59 3.57
CA LEU A 15 -13.33 46.74 2.40
C LEU A 15 -12.37 45.54 2.33
N ALA A 16 -11.09 45.73 2.65
CA ALA A 16 -10.10 44.65 2.65
C ALA A 16 -10.40 43.61 3.72
N VAL A 17 -10.78 44.03 4.94
CA VAL A 17 -11.18 43.12 6.02
C VAL A 17 -12.46 42.37 5.67
N LEU A 18 -13.44 43.06 5.06
CA LEU A 18 -14.68 42.43 4.62
C LEU A 18 -14.43 41.41 3.50
N ALA A 19 -13.61 41.75 2.51
CA ALA A 19 -13.22 40.85 1.43
C ALA A 19 -12.45 39.62 1.96
N PHE A 20 -11.56 39.81 2.94
CA PHE A 20 -10.86 38.72 3.60
C PHE A 20 -11.81 37.81 4.38
N GLY A 21 -12.77 38.38 5.11
CA GLY A 21 -13.79 37.61 5.82
C GLY A 21 -14.66 36.78 4.87
N VAL A 22 -15.09 37.36 3.74
CA VAL A 22 -15.83 36.63 2.70
C VAL A 22 -14.97 35.52 2.09
N ALA A 23 -13.69 35.78 1.81
CA ALA A 23 -12.78 34.77 1.29
C ALA A 23 -12.60 33.60 2.28
N MET A 24 -12.47 33.89 3.58
CA MET A 24 -12.38 32.85 4.61
C MET A 24 -13.64 32.00 4.67
N LEU A 25 -14.83 32.60 4.63
CA LEU A 25 -16.10 31.86 4.57
C LEU A 25 -16.21 30.97 3.32
N LEU A 26 -15.72 31.44 2.17
CA LEU A 26 -15.68 30.62 0.95
C LEU A 26 -14.71 29.44 1.08
N ILE A 27 -13.54 29.65 1.68
CA ILE A 27 -12.54 28.61 1.91
C ILE A 27 -13.09 27.55 2.88
N GLU A 28 -13.69 27.95 4.00
CA GLU A 28 -14.32 27.04 4.95
C GLU A 28 -15.41 26.19 4.29
N ASN A 29 -16.26 26.80 3.45
CA ASN A 29 -17.28 26.09 2.69
C ASN A 29 -16.67 25.09 1.70
N GLN A 30 -15.55 25.43 1.05
CA GLN A 30 -14.84 24.50 0.16
C GLN A 30 -14.21 23.33 0.94
N ILE A 31 -13.66 23.59 2.13
CA ILE A 31 -13.10 22.55 3.00
C ILE A 31 -14.20 21.58 3.43
N GLN A 32 -15.35 22.08 3.86
CA GLN A 32 -16.50 21.24 4.23
C GLN A 32 -16.96 20.33 3.09
N LYS A 33 -17.09 20.88 1.88
CA LYS A 33 -17.43 20.08 0.69
C LYS A 33 -16.37 19.03 0.36
N LEU A 34 -15.09 19.38 0.55
CA LEU A 34 -13.99 18.46 0.31
C LEU A 34 -14.03 17.30 1.30
N ASP A 35 -14.28 17.56 2.58
CA ASP A 35 -14.39 16.55 3.63
C ASP A 35 -15.59 15.63 3.40
N GLU A 36 -16.75 16.17 3.01
CA GLU A 36 -17.92 15.37 2.63
C GLU A 36 -17.62 14.46 1.43
N SER A 37 -16.91 14.98 0.42
CA SER A 37 -16.52 14.22 -0.76
C SER A 37 -15.55 13.09 -0.43
N ARG A 38 -14.57 13.34 0.46
CA ARG A 38 -13.64 12.32 0.98
C ARG A 38 -14.40 11.25 1.74
N ALA A 39 -15.28 11.62 2.65
CA ALA A 39 -16.05 10.66 3.42
C ALA A 39 -16.97 9.81 2.52
N LYS A 40 -17.49 10.36 1.42
CA LYS A 40 -18.26 9.58 0.43
C LYS A 40 -17.38 8.62 -0.36
N LEU A 41 -16.18 9.07 -0.75
CA LEU A 41 -15.19 8.26 -1.44
C LEU A 41 -14.71 7.10 -0.55
N GLU A 42 -14.34 7.36 0.70
CA GLU A 42 -13.92 6.34 1.68
C GLU A 42 -15.00 5.28 1.89
N ARG A 43 -16.27 5.67 2.01
CA ARG A 43 -17.39 4.71 2.10
C ARG A 43 -17.56 3.89 0.82
N THR A 44 -17.28 4.46 -0.33
CA THR A 44 -17.38 3.78 -1.62
C THR A 44 -16.22 2.81 -1.80
N ILE A 45 -15.01 3.22 -1.42
CA ILE A 45 -13.81 2.37 -1.39
C ILE A 45 -13.99 1.22 -0.40
N ALA A 46 -14.43 1.47 0.85
CA ALA A 46 -14.66 0.41 1.81
C ALA A 46 -15.71 -0.62 1.32
N ARG A 47 -16.76 -0.17 0.64
CA ARG A 47 -17.74 -1.07 0.01
C ARG A 47 -17.13 -1.86 -1.16
N HIS A 48 -16.30 -1.22 -1.97
CA HIS A 48 -15.64 -1.86 -3.10
C HIS A 48 -14.56 -2.84 -2.66
N GLU A 49 -13.75 -2.51 -1.64
CA GLU A 49 -12.76 -3.41 -1.05
C GLU A 49 -13.44 -4.63 -0.42
N VAL A 50 -14.55 -4.48 0.30
CA VAL A 50 -15.31 -5.62 0.84
C VAL A 50 -15.83 -6.52 -0.30
N ALA A 51 -16.36 -5.94 -1.37
CA ALA A 51 -16.84 -6.69 -2.53
C ALA A 51 -15.69 -7.37 -3.32
N GLU A 52 -14.55 -6.70 -3.47
CA GLU A 52 -13.37 -7.24 -4.14
C GLU A 52 -12.70 -8.36 -3.31
N VAL A 53 -12.69 -8.22 -1.98
CA VAL A 53 -12.22 -9.26 -1.05
C VAL A 53 -13.15 -10.48 -1.08
N GLU A 54 -14.47 -10.28 -1.14
CA GLU A 54 -15.42 -11.40 -1.24
C GLU A 54 -15.33 -12.13 -2.58
N GLN A 55 -15.17 -11.39 -3.68
CA GLN A 55 -15.07 -11.97 -5.02
C GLN A 55 -13.71 -12.66 -5.28
N ARG A 56 -12.60 -12.15 -4.73
CA ARG A 56 -11.30 -12.85 -4.75
C ARG A 56 -11.25 -14.08 -3.86
N HIS A 57 -12.02 -14.11 -2.76
CA HIS A 57 -12.11 -15.31 -1.91
C HIS A 57 -12.89 -16.46 -2.58
N SER A 58 -13.87 -16.18 -3.45
CA SER A 58 -14.63 -17.25 -4.11
C SER A 58 -13.89 -17.94 -5.27
N GLU A 59 -12.96 -17.27 -5.94
CA GLU A 59 -12.25 -17.83 -7.12
C GLU A 59 -10.85 -18.40 -6.81
N TYR A 60 -10.28 -18.11 -5.63
CA TYR A 60 -8.95 -18.60 -5.24
C TYR A 60 -8.90 -19.23 -3.83
N GLY A 61 -10.01 -19.24 -3.09
CA GLY A 61 -10.07 -19.61 -1.67
C GLY A 61 -10.42 -21.07 -1.39
N GLY A 62 -9.56 -22.00 -1.80
CA GLY A 62 -9.45 -23.29 -1.12
C GLY A 62 -8.57 -23.15 0.12
N GLY A 63 -9.16 -22.82 1.29
CA GLY A 63 -8.50 -22.87 2.61
C GLY A 63 -8.13 -21.51 3.21
N ARG A 64 -9.07 -20.79 3.83
CA ARG A 64 -9.35 -20.72 5.28
C ARG A 64 -8.22 -20.19 6.17
N GLU A 65 -8.56 -19.07 6.82
CA GLU A 65 -8.36 -18.77 8.25
C GLU A 65 -6.92 -18.69 8.77
N VAL A 66 -6.60 -17.60 9.48
CA VAL A 66 -5.53 -17.58 10.49
C VAL A 66 -5.96 -18.55 11.59
N SER A 67 -5.82 -19.85 11.30
CA SER A 67 -5.82 -20.90 12.30
C SER A 67 -4.62 -20.64 13.22
N PRO A 68 -4.67 -21.07 14.51
CA PRO A 68 -3.45 -21.13 15.30
C PRO A 68 -2.41 -21.87 14.46
N ILE A 69 -1.14 -21.49 14.56
CA ILE A 69 -0.01 -22.15 13.89
C ILE A 69 0.00 -23.60 14.40
N VAL A 70 -0.86 -24.43 13.84
CA VAL A 70 -0.72 -25.87 13.81
C VAL A 70 0.54 -26.03 13.00
N GLU A 71 1.55 -26.66 13.59
CA GLU A 71 2.74 -27.16 12.92
C GLU A 71 2.27 -28.15 11.83
N ASN A 72 1.71 -27.65 10.74
CA ASN A 72 1.49 -28.39 9.52
C ASN A 72 2.83 -28.35 8.79
N ASP A 73 3.62 -29.40 9.03
CA ASP A 73 4.88 -29.67 8.34
C ASP A 73 4.71 -29.74 6.80
N ASP A 74 3.48 -29.80 6.30
CA ASP A 74 3.11 -29.78 4.88
C ASP A 74 3.05 -28.37 4.26
N THR A 75 3.45 -27.32 4.98
CA THR A 75 3.41 -25.94 4.47
C THR A 75 4.65 -25.61 3.64
N VAL A 76 4.47 -25.18 2.39
CA VAL A 76 5.55 -24.72 1.49
C VAL A 76 5.38 -23.26 1.12
N ILE A 77 6.44 -22.46 1.32
CA ILE A 77 6.49 -21.03 0.96
C ILE A 77 7.42 -20.83 -0.23
N ILE A 78 6.92 -20.20 -1.29
CA ILE A 78 7.72 -19.82 -2.47
C ILE A 78 8.00 -18.32 -2.43
N TYR A 79 9.28 -17.94 -2.25
CA TYR A 79 9.73 -16.56 -2.33
C TYR A 79 10.45 -16.29 -3.64
N ASN A 80 9.69 -15.91 -4.69
CA ASN A 80 10.24 -15.50 -5.97
C ASN A 80 10.83 -14.08 -5.87
N ARG A 81 12.04 -14.01 -5.34
CA ARG A 81 12.70 -12.76 -4.97
C ARG A 81 12.99 -11.85 -6.16
N VAL A 82 12.80 -10.55 -5.95
CA VAL A 82 13.15 -9.51 -6.93
C VAL A 82 14.62 -9.06 -6.72
N PRO A 83 15.39 -8.80 -7.80
CA PRO A 83 16.74 -8.27 -7.68
C PRO A 83 16.78 -6.90 -7.01
N LYS A 84 17.79 -6.65 -6.18
CA LYS A 84 18.09 -5.34 -5.56
C LYS A 84 17.00 -4.79 -4.61
N THR A 85 16.09 -5.61 -4.13
CA THR A 85 15.04 -5.22 -3.17
C THR A 85 15.36 -5.58 -1.72
N ALA A 86 16.64 -5.63 -1.35
CA ALA A 86 17.11 -6.19 -0.07
C ALA A 86 16.69 -7.66 0.17
N SER A 87 16.29 -8.38 -0.89
CA SER A 87 15.88 -9.78 -0.81
C SER A 87 16.97 -10.69 -0.25
N THR A 88 18.25 -10.34 -0.38
CA THR A 88 19.36 -11.10 0.24
C THR A 88 19.30 -11.00 1.76
N SER A 89 19.07 -9.80 2.29
CA SER A 89 18.94 -9.57 3.72
C SER A 89 17.75 -10.34 4.28
N PHE A 90 16.62 -10.34 3.57
CA PHE A 90 15.44 -11.08 3.99
C PHE A 90 15.67 -12.61 3.98
N THR A 91 16.24 -13.15 2.91
CA THR A 91 16.53 -14.60 2.82
C THR A 91 17.52 -15.06 3.90
N ASN A 92 18.48 -14.23 4.30
CA ASN A 92 19.40 -14.57 5.39
C ASN A 92 18.68 -14.77 6.73
N ILE A 93 17.65 -13.99 7.02
CA ILE A 93 16.83 -14.20 8.23
C ILE A 93 16.17 -15.58 8.20
N ALA A 94 15.68 -16.03 7.04
CA ALA A 94 15.12 -17.37 6.90
C ALA A 94 16.17 -18.46 7.18
N TYR A 95 17.40 -18.31 6.68
CA TYR A 95 18.50 -19.23 6.99
C TYR A 95 18.88 -19.26 8.47
N ASP A 96 18.90 -18.10 9.14
CA ASP A 96 19.24 -18.02 10.57
C ASP A 96 18.18 -18.70 11.46
N LEU A 97 16.92 -18.71 11.01
CA LEU A 97 15.79 -19.24 11.76
C LEU A 97 15.44 -20.69 11.41
N CYS A 98 15.84 -21.20 10.24
CA CYS A 98 15.38 -22.49 9.73
C CYS A 98 15.73 -23.66 10.66
N GLY A 99 16.91 -23.63 11.28
CA GLY A 99 17.33 -24.67 12.23
C GLY A 99 16.55 -24.65 13.55
N LYS A 100 16.21 -23.46 14.07
CA LYS A 100 15.46 -23.30 15.32
C LYS A 100 13.98 -23.63 15.14
N ASN A 101 13.43 -23.21 14.02
CA ASN A 101 11.99 -23.32 13.73
C ASN A 101 11.65 -24.55 12.90
N ARG A 102 12.62 -25.46 12.70
CA ARG A 102 12.44 -26.78 12.05
C ARG A 102 11.80 -26.72 10.66
N PHE A 103 12.22 -25.78 9.82
CA PHE A 103 11.84 -25.74 8.40
C PHE A 103 13.07 -25.77 7.49
N HIS A 104 12.86 -26.04 6.21
CA HIS A 104 13.93 -26.11 5.21
C HIS A 104 13.92 -24.89 4.30
N VAL A 105 15.12 -24.38 3.95
CA VAL A 105 15.30 -23.27 3.01
C VAL A 105 16.12 -23.78 1.83
N LEU A 106 15.58 -23.62 0.62
CA LEU A 106 16.23 -23.98 -0.63
C LEU A 106 16.30 -22.75 -1.54
N HIS A 107 17.43 -22.61 -2.23
CA HIS A 107 17.60 -21.58 -3.26
C HIS A 107 17.50 -22.21 -4.64
N ILE A 108 16.58 -21.70 -5.46
CA ILE A 108 16.41 -22.15 -6.85
C ILE A 108 17.27 -21.27 -7.75
N ASN A 109 18.16 -21.91 -8.52
CA ASN A 109 18.93 -21.26 -9.57
C ASN A 109 18.37 -21.65 -10.94
N THR A 110 18.28 -20.69 -11.86
CA THR A 110 17.93 -20.94 -13.25
C THR A 110 19.13 -20.68 -14.16
N THR A 111 19.20 -21.40 -15.28
CA THR A 111 20.23 -21.18 -16.30
C THR A 111 20.22 -19.72 -16.75
N LYS A 112 21.37 -19.06 -16.68
CA LYS A 112 21.55 -17.63 -17.00
C LYS A 112 20.66 -16.68 -16.18
N ASN A 113 20.14 -17.12 -15.03
CA ASN A 113 19.16 -16.37 -14.22
C ASN A 113 17.91 -15.97 -15.02
N ASN A 114 17.49 -16.80 -15.98
CA ASN A 114 16.27 -16.56 -16.74
C ASN A 114 15.05 -16.62 -15.79
N PRO A 115 14.21 -15.58 -15.71
CA PRO A 115 13.04 -15.57 -14.82
C PRO A 115 11.91 -16.49 -15.31
N VAL A 116 11.96 -16.94 -16.56
CA VAL A 116 10.93 -17.81 -17.15
C VAL A 116 11.54 -19.19 -17.40
N MET A 117 10.90 -20.24 -16.86
CA MET A 117 11.22 -21.63 -17.15
C MET A 117 10.30 -22.13 -18.27
N SER A 118 10.84 -22.78 -19.30
CA SER A 118 10.02 -23.39 -20.35
C SER A 118 9.47 -24.75 -19.90
N LEU A 119 8.37 -25.21 -20.49
CA LEU A 119 7.82 -26.56 -20.22
C LEU A 119 8.88 -27.66 -20.42
N GLN A 120 9.75 -27.50 -21.42
CA GLN A 120 10.83 -28.45 -21.70
C GLN A 120 11.91 -28.46 -20.62
N ASP A 121 12.12 -27.33 -19.92
CA ASP A 121 13.05 -27.24 -18.81
C ASP A 121 12.44 -27.78 -17.51
N GLN A 122 11.10 -27.78 -17.40
CA GLN A 122 10.37 -28.37 -16.27
C GLN A 122 10.41 -29.89 -16.30
N GLU A 123 10.33 -30.51 -17.49
CA GLU A 123 10.29 -31.98 -17.64
C GLU A 123 11.66 -32.65 -17.54
N ARG A 124 12.76 -31.92 -17.85
CA ARG A 124 14.13 -32.47 -17.78
C ARG A 124 14.68 -32.62 -16.36
N GLY A 125 13.94 -32.18 -15.35
CA GLY A 125 14.33 -32.29 -13.94
C GLY A 125 13.96 -33.62 -13.26
N GLN A 126 13.44 -34.60 -14.01
CA GLN A 126 13.15 -35.96 -13.53
C GLN A 126 14.37 -36.89 -13.57
#